data_AF-A0A2A8UBF3-F1
#
_entry.id   AF-A0A2A8UBF3-F1
#
_cell.length_a   1.000
_cell.length_b   1.000
_cell.length_c   1.000
_cell.angle_alpha   90.00
_cell.angle_beta   90.00
_cell.angle_gamma   90.00
#
_symmetry.space_group_name_H-M   'P 1'
#
loop_
_entity.id
_entity.type
_entity.pdbx_description
1 polymer ?
#
loop_
_entity_poly.entity_id
_entity_poly.type
_entity_poly.pdbx_seq_one_letter_code
_entity_poly.pdbx_strand_id
1 'polypeptide(L)'
;MPNDPRYNQQYPNDTQHTQQAQHPNLRQQQYIPQEPTPQQVQHAVGTNYLYLKDPVLQIVRPWVQYGIQETQHNPIPHAMTELAAIMFLIGKGYDQQLAHYIVESWEKNGQF
;
A
#
# COMPACT_ATOMS: atom_id res chain seq x y z
N MET A 1 30.87 -6.71 -46.07
CA MET A 1 30.94 -6.39 -44.63
C MET A 1 30.72 -7.68 -43.86
N PRO A 2 31.65 -8.14 -43.01
CA PRO A 2 31.55 -9.44 -42.36
C PRO A 2 30.65 -9.37 -41.11
N ASN A 3 29.76 -10.35 -40.97
CA ASN A 3 28.93 -10.58 -39.78
C ASN A 3 29.80 -10.97 -38.58
N ASP A 4 29.70 -10.23 -37.48
CA ASP A 4 30.34 -10.53 -36.19
C ASP A 4 29.56 -11.65 -35.45
N PRO A 5 30.16 -12.79 -35.03
CA PRO A 5 29.44 -13.95 -34.51
C PRO A 5 29.11 -13.89 -33.00
N ARG A 6 28.90 -12.70 -32.41
CA ARG A 6 28.78 -12.56 -30.94
C ARG A 6 27.38 -12.70 -30.32
N TYR A 7 26.43 -13.37 -30.97
CA TYR A 7 25.17 -13.76 -30.35
C TYR A 7 24.97 -15.27 -30.39
N ASN A 8 25.69 -15.99 -29.52
CA ASN A 8 25.19 -17.25 -29.00
C ASN A 8 25.86 -17.58 -27.65
N GLN A 9 25.50 -16.84 -26.60
CA GLN A 9 25.79 -17.27 -25.22
C GLN A 9 24.56 -18.01 -24.70
N GLN A 10 24.58 -19.32 -24.85
CA GLN A 10 23.63 -20.25 -24.26
C GLN A 10 23.90 -20.26 -22.75
N TYR A 11 23.00 -19.66 -21.96
CA TYR A 11 23.07 -19.75 -20.51
C TYR A 11 22.79 -21.19 -20.07
N PRO A 12 23.58 -21.78 -19.16
CA PRO A 12 23.22 -23.04 -18.52
C PRO A 12 21.87 -22.89 -17.83
N ASN A 13 21.00 -23.87 -18.05
CA ASN A 13 19.69 -23.95 -17.42
C ASN A 13 19.89 -24.36 -15.95
N ASP A 14 20.33 -23.43 -15.11
CA ASP A 14 20.35 -23.63 -13.67
C ASP A 14 18.90 -23.66 -13.19
N THR A 15 18.41 -24.89 -13.06
CA THR A 15 17.16 -25.21 -12.40
C THR A 15 17.36 -24.98 -10.90
N GLN A 16 17.48 -23.72 -10.50
CA GLN A 16 17.34 -23.33 -9.10
C GLN A 16 15.86 -23.13 -8.86
N HIS A 17 15.29 -24.12 -8.18
CA HIS A 17 13.99 -24.08 -7.55
C HIS A 17 13.74 -22.69 -6.96
N THR A 18 12.90 -21.89 -7.61
CA THR A 18 12.15 -20.86 -6.91
C THR A 18 11.31 -21.58 -5.87
N GLN A 19 11.85 -21.65 -4.65
CA GLN A 19 11.01 -21.79 -3.48
C GLN A 19 10.13 -20.55 -3.50
N GLN A 20 8.95 -20.68 -4.13
CA GLN A 20 7.82 -19.81 -3.87
C GLN A 20 7.73 -19.74 -2.35
N ALA A 21 8.11 -18.58 -1.80
CA ALA A 21 7.80 -18.28 -0.42
C ALA A 21 6.34 -18.65 -0.25
N GLN A 22 6.05 -19.56 0.67
CA GLN A 22 4.69 -19.95 0.97
C GLN A 22 4.01 -18.69 1.51
N HIS A 23 3.42 -17.91 0.62
CA HIS A 23 2.52 -16.84 1.00
C HIS A 23 1.47 -17.53 1.87
N PRO A 24 1.32 -17.13 3.15
CA PRO A 24 0.24 -17.66 3.95
C PRO A 24 -1.02 -17.45 3.13
N ASN A 25 -1.81 -18.51 2.97
CA ASN A 25 -3.13 -18.47 2.36
C ASN A 25 -3.95 -17.44 3.14
N LEU A 26 -3.89 -16.17 2.72
CA LEU A 26 -4.81 -15.13 3.12
C LEU A 26 -6.13 -15.53 2.48
N ARG A 27 -6.82 -16.48 3.13
CA ARG A 27 -8.24 -16.69 2.93
C ARG A 27 -8.84 -15.29 2.95
N GLN A 28 -9.38 -14.87 1.80
CA GLN A 28 -10.15 -13.64 1.68
C GLN A 28 -11.37 -13.80 2.59
N GLN A 29 -11.19 -13.54 3.88
CA GLN A 29 -12.31 -13.20 4.72
C GLN A 29 -12.79 -11.88 4.12
N GLN A 30 -13.93 -11.92 3.42
CA GLN A 30 -14.61 -10.70 3.05
C GLN A 30 -14.86 -9.97 4.36
N TYR A 31 -14.06 -8.93 4.63
CA TYR A 31 -14.29 -8.04 5.74
C TYR A 31 -15.58 -7.30 5.41
N ILE A 32 -16.68 -7.74 6.01
CA ILE A 32 -17.94 -7.00 6.00
C ILE A 32 -17.84 -6.06 7.20
N PRO A 33 -17.70 -4.74 6.99
CA PRO A 33 -17.71 -3.79 8.10
C PRO A 33 -19.05 -3.95 8.83
N GLN A 34 -19.02 -4.31 10.12
CA GLN A 34 -20.20 -4.23 10.96
C GLN A 34 -20.31 -2.80 11.48
N GLU A 35 -21.47 -2.17 11.28
CA GLU A 35 -21.76 -0.86 11.88
C GLU A 35 -21.64 -0.96 13.42
N PRO A 36 -20.94 -0.02 14.08
CA PRO A 36 -20.82 -0.03 15.53
C PRO A 36 -22.17 0.20 16.20
N THR A 37 -22.40 -0.42 17.37
CA THR A 37 -23.62 -0.19 18.14
C THR A 37 -23.66 1.24 18.70
N PRO A 38 -24.84 1.81 18.98
CA PRO A 38 -24.95 3.15 19.58
C PRO A 38 -24.15 3.31 20.88
N GLN A 39 -24.02 2.26 21.70
CA GLN A 39 -23.20 2.28 22.91
C GLN A 39 -21.71 2.40 22.57
N GLN A 40 -21.21 1.64 21.59
CA GLN A 40 -19.82 1.72 21.13
C GLN A 40 -19.49 3.12 20.59
N VAL A 41 -20.42 3.73 19.84
CA VAL A 41 -20.29 5.10 19.34
C VAL A 41 -20.24 6.11 20.49
N GLN A 42 -21.12 5.99 21.50
CA GLN A 42 -21.12 6.90 22.65
C GLN A 42 -19.82 6.83 23.46
N HIS A 43 -19.26 5.64 23.68
CA HIS A 43 -17.98 5.48 24.36
C HIS A 43 -16.79 6.04 23.56
N ALA A 44 -16.84 5.93 22.23
CA ALA A 44 -15.80 6.45 21.36
C ALA A 44 -15.86 7.98 21.22
N VAL A 45 -17.04 8.51 20.91
CA VAL A 45 -17.25 9.94 20.59
C VAL A 45 -17.32 10.80 21.85
N GLY A 46 -17.76 10.25 22.98
CA GLY A 46 -18.09 11.00 24.19
C GLY A 46 -16.92 11.66 24.92
N THR A 47 -15.72 11.07 24.93
CA THR A 47 -14.59 11.61 25.71
C THR A 47 -13.21 11.10 25.26
N ASN A 48 -13.10 9.86 24.78
CA ASN A 48 -11.81 9.17 24.73
C ASN A 48 -10.96 9.42 23.48
N TYR A 49 -11.48 10.07 22.43
CA TYR A 49 -10.71 10.26 21.18
C TYR A 49 -10.65 11.70 20.68
N LEU A 50 -11.32 12.66 21.34
CA LEU A 50 -11.28 14.05 20.91
C LEU A 50 -9.85 14.62 20.89
N TYR A 51 -9.00 14.21 21.83
CA TYR A 51 -7.61 14.62 21.88
C TYR A 51 -6.78 14.13 20.68
N LEU A 52 -7.23 13.11 19.96
CA LEU A 52 -6.55 12.58 18.78
C LEU A 52 -6.84 13.37 17.52
N LYS A 53 -7.89 14.22 17.50
CA LYS A 53 -8.34 14.91 16.29
C LYS A 53 -7.21 15.67 15.60
N ASP A 54 -6.53 16.56 16.32
CA ASP A 54 -5.50 17.40 15.72
C ASP A 54 -4.24 16.61 15.33
N PRO A 55 -3.68 15.72 16.18
CA PRO A 55 -2.58 14.85 15.79
C PRO A 55 -2.87 14.00 14.54
N VAL A 56 -4.08 13.41 14.46
CA VAL A 56 -4.49 12.62 13.30
C VAL A 56 -4.55 13.50 12.05
N LEU A 57 -5.19 14.66 12.13
CA LEU A 57 -5.29 15.55 10.96
C LEU A 57 -3.94 16.12 10.52
N GLN A 58 -3.00 16.34 11.44
CA GLN A 58 -1.63 16.76 11.09
C GLN A 58 -0.90 15.69 10.27
N ILE A 59 -1.11 14.41 10.59
CA ILE A 59 -0.53 13.30 9.84
C ILE A 59 -1.25 13.10 8.51
N VAL A 60 -2.59 13.12 8.49
CA VAL A 60 -3.40 12.70 7.33
C VAL A 60 -3.47 13.76 6.23
N ARG A 61 -3.51 15.06 6.57
CA ARG A 61 -3.74 16.13 5.59
C ARG A 61 -2.72 16.17 4.43
N PRO A 62 -1.40 16.05 4.67
CA PRO A 62 -0.43 15.99 3.58
C PRO A 62 -0.68 14.82 2.62
N TRP A 63 -1.05 13.64 3.14
CA TRP A 63 -1.33 12.46 2.32
C TRP A 63 -2.62 12.59 1.51
N VAL A 64 -3.66 13.22 2.07
CA VAL A 64 -4.89 13.53 1.31
C VAL A 64 -4.58 14.48 0.16
N GLN A 65 -3.74 15.50 0.40
CA GLN A 65 -3.30 16.41 -0.66
C GLN A 65 -2.49 15.69 -1.74
N TYR A 66 -1.58 14.80 -1.34
CA TYR A 66 -0.84 13.93 -2.25
C TYR A 66 -1.80 13.08 -3.11
N GLY A 67 -2.75 12.36 -2.50
CA GLY A 67 -3.72 11.54 -3.23
C GLY A 67 -4.55 12.35 -4.24
N ILE A 68 -4.95 13.58 -3.89
CA ILE A 68 -5.64 14.49 -4.82
C ILE A 68 -4.73 14.87 -6.00
N GLN A 69 -3.45 15.14 -5.76
CA GLN A 69 -2.48 15.43 -6.83
C GLN A 69 -2.26 14.22 -7.74
N GLU A 70 -2.22 13.01 -7.18
CA GLU A 70 -2.11 11.77 -7.94
C GLU A 70 -3.30 11.57 -8.88
N THR A 71 -4.53 11.97 -8.50
CA THR A 71 -5.69 11.88 -9.42
C THR A 71 -5.57 12.71 -10.70
N GLN A 72 -4.60 13.64 -10.77
CA GLN A 72 -4.32 14.42 -11.98
C GLN A 72 -3.56 13.60 -13.02
N HIS A 73 -2.85 12.54 -12.59
CA HIS A 73 -2.00 11.70 -13.42
C HIS A 73 -2.51 10.26 -13.50
N ASN A 74 -3.25 9.81 -12.48
CA ASN A 74 -3.72 8.44 -12.31
C ASN A 74 -5.25 8.37 -12.12
N PRO A 75 -5.91 7.25 -12.48
CA PRO A 75 -7.32 7.06 -12.19
C PRO A 75 -7.62 7.18 -10.69
N ILE A 76 -8.77 7.75 -10.32
CA ILE A 76 -9.17 7.92 -8.91
C ILE A 76 -9.02 6.63 -8.07
N PRO A 77 -9.43 5.43 -8.55
CA PRO A 77 -9.24 4.20 -7.79
C PRO A 77 -7.78 3.92 -7.42
N HIS A 78 -6.84 4.23 -8.30
CA HIS A 78 -5.41 4.06 -8.09
C HIS A 78 -4.92 4.96 -6.95
N ALA A 79 -5.08 6.28 -7.11
CA ALA A 79 -4.64 7.29 -6.15
C ALA A 79 -5.27 7.08 -4.76
N MET A 80 -6.54 6.69 -4.70
CA MET A 80 -7.22 6.41 -3.43
C MET A 80 -6.75 5.10 -2.79
N THR A 81 -6.36 4.10 -3.59
CA THR A 81 -5.79 2.85 -3.08
C THR A 81 -4.40 3.10 -2.50
N GLU A 82 -3.56 3.90 -3.17
CA GLU A 82 -2.26 4.31 -2.64
C GLU A 82 -2.40 5.05 -1.31
N LEU A 83 -3.26 6.08 -1.27
CA LEU A 83 -3.53 6.84 -0.07
C LEU A 83 -3.96 5.92 1.10
N ALA A 84 -4.88 4.98 0.84
CA ALA A 84 -5.34 4.03 1.84
C ALA A 84 -4.22 3.10 2.33
N ALA A 85 -3.36 2.62 1.42
CA ALA A 85 -2.24 1.75 1.76
C ALA A 85 -1.17 2.47 2.60
N ILE A 86 -0.81 3.70 2.22
CA ILE A 86 0.14 4.54 2.98
C ILE A 86 -0.40 4.74 4.40
N MET A 87 -1.69 5.06 4.53
CA MET A 87 -2.30 5.31 5.84
C MET A 87 -2.43 4.06 6.70
N PHE A 88 -2.69 2.91 6.08
CA PHE A 88 -2.66 1.62 6.78
C PHE A 88 -1.26 1.32 7.34
N LEU A 89 -0.20 1.53 6.55
CA LEU A 89 1.19 1.31 7.00
C LEU A 89 1.59 2.26 8.12
N ILE A 90 1.23 3.55 8.03
CA ILE A 90 1.46 4.50 9.13
C ILE A 90 0.73 4.02 10.40
N GLY A 91 -0.52 3.56 10.29
CA GLY A 91 -1.28 2.97 11.41
C GLY A 91 -0.67 1.68 11.97
N LYS A 92 0.13 0.96 11.18
CA LYS A 92 0.91 -0.22 11.61
C LYS A 92 2.23 0.13 12.30
N GLY A 93 2.61 1.42 12.35
CA GLY A 93 3.81 1.90 13.03
C GLY A 93 5.00 2.17 12.12
N TYR A 94 4.83 2.15 10.79
CA TYR A 94 5.87 2.58 9.86
C TYR A 94 6.00 4.10 9.89
N ASP A 95 7.22 4.62 9.71
CA ASP A 95 7.40 6.05 9.49
C ASP A 95 6.75 6.48 8.18
N GLN A 96 6.38 7.75 8.09
CA GLN A 96 5.58 8.26 6.98
C GLN A 96 6.30 8.17 5.63
N GLN A 97 7.62 8.40 5.59
CA GLN A 97 8.40 8.34 4.36
C GLN A 97 8.59 6.89 3.91
N LEU A 98 8.88 5.99 4.83
CA LEU A 98 9.01 4.57 4.55
C LEU A 98 7.69 3.96 4.08
N ALA A 99 6.56 4.33 4.69
CA ALA A 99 5.24 3.90 4.25
C ALA A 99 4.97 4.27 2.78
N HIS A 100 5.32 5.48 2.38
CA HIS A 100 5.20 5.95 0.99
C HIS A 100 6.12 5.20 0.04
N TYR A 101 7.41 5.07 0.35
CA TYR A 101 8.34 4.31 -0.47
C TYR A 101 7.96 2.82 -0.63
N ILE A 102 7.37 2.21 0.41
CA ILE A 102 6.83 0.85 0.31
C ILE A 102 5.73 0.80 -0.75
N VAL A 103 4.77 1.73 -0.73
CA VAL A 103 3.66 1.76 -1.69
C VAL A 103 4.16 2.06 -3.11
N GLU A 104 5.05 3.03 -3.29
CA GLU A 104 5.68 3.31 -4.60
C GLU A 104 6.46 2.12 -5.16
N SER A 105 6.99 1.25 -4.31
CA SER A 105 7.72 0.05 -4.75
C SER A 105 6.82 -1.01 -5.39
N TRP A 106 5.50 -0.95 -5.15
CA TRP A 106 4.55 -1.90 -5.73
C TRP A 106 4.28 -1.60 -7.22
N GLU A 107 4.27 -0.33 -7.61
CA GLU A 107 4.13 0.08 -9.01
C GLU A 107 5.28 -0.41 -9.90
N LYS A 108 6.52 -0.35 -9.38
CA LYS A 108 7.75 -0.72 -10.13
C LYS A 108 7.85 -2.23 -10.43
N ASN A 109 7.06 -3.06 -9.76
CA ASN A 109 7.01 -4.50 -9.97
C ASN A 109 5.82 -4.95 -10.83
N GLY A 110 5.09 -4.01 -11.45
CA GLY A 110 4.12 -4.28 -12.52
C GLY A 110 2.69 -4.59 -12.06
N GLN A 111 2.34 -4.33 -10.80
CA GLN A 111 0.95 -4.36 -10.34
C GLN A 111 0.68 -3.25 -9.32
N PHE A 112 0.21 -2.12 -9.83
CA PHE A 112 -0.72 -1.24 -9.13
C PHE A 112 -1.73 -0.70 -10.14
#